data_AF-A0A8B7G0Q3-F1
#
_entry.id   AF-A0A8B7G0Q3-F1
#
_cell.length_a   1.000
_cell.length_b   1.000
_cell.length_c   1.000
_cell.angle_alpha   90.00
_cell.angle_beta   90.00
_cell.angle_gamma   90.00
#
_symmetry.space_group_name_H-M   'P 1'
#
loop_
_entity.id
_entity.type
_entity.pdbx_description
1 polymer ?
#
loop_
_entity_poly.entity_id
_entity_poly.type
_entity_poly.pdbx_seq_one_letter_code
_entity_poly.pdbx_strand_id
1 'polypeptide(L)'
;MAPRTPALLLLLLPPLLLWFPPRAATCPAVCRCYSATVECGALRLPIVPPGIPPGTQTLFLQDNNISRLEPGALAPLTALRRLYLHNNSLRALESGAFRAQPRLLELALTGNRLRGLRGGAFVGLAQLRVLYLAGNQLARLLDFTFSHLLRLQELHLQENNIELLEDQALAGLSSLALLDLSRNQLGTISQEALQPLASLQVLRLTENPWRCDCALHWLGTWIKQGGQRLLSSRDKKIMCAEPPRLALQSLLDISRSSLICIPPSVHVQPLELTANLGEDLRVACQASGYPQPLVTWRKVSQPRKGWPQDQTLLENGAPGMGGHAASDMGSGMLFLTNITLAHAGKYECEASNAGGAARVPFRLLVNVSRQQPQQPATPPSPAAREPRHEAGSMAFRALGLATQTAVAAAIALLALTALLLAAMICRRRRRRKKTRGPSAEGALFVNDYSDGPCTFAQLEELRDERGHEMFVIDRSKPLFAEGPAEAPTDRGPGEGAAPGLRVPPPVAYEIRG
;
A
#
# COMPACT_ATOMS: atom_id res chain seq x y z
N MET A 1 -18.66 80.02 -52.06
CA MET A 1 -17.19 80.15 -51.96
C MET A 1 -16.82 80.35 -50.49
N ALA A 2 -16.29 79.32 -49.84
CA ALA A 2 -15.42 79.36 -48.65
C ALA A 2 -14.90 77.91 -48.40
N PRO A 3 -13.72 77.70 -47.76
CA PRO A 3 -12.83 76.59 -48.12
C PRO A 3 -12.59 75.51 -47.03
N ARG A 4 -12.22 74.31 -47.53
CA ARG A 4 -11.31 73.24 -47.03
C ARG A 4 -11.11 73.00 -45.52
N THR A 5 -11.37 71.76 -45.10
CA THR A 5 -10.49 70.92 -44.25
C THR A 5 -10.60 69.44 -44.67
N PRO A 6 -9.53 68.62 -44.59
CA PRO A 6 -9.50 67.26 -45.15
C PRO A 6 -9.91 66.18 -44.12
N ALA A 7 -10.72 65.23 -44.56
CA ALA A 7 -11.10 64.04 -43.79
C ALA A 7 -10.03 62.94 -43.92
N LEU A 8 -9.64 62.35 -42.79
CA LEU A 8 -8.77 61.17 -42.71
C LEU A 8 -9.44 59.95 -43.36
N LEU A 9 -8.76 59.33 -44.31
CA LEU A 9 -9.10 58.03 -44.89
C LEU A 9 -8.50 56.92 -44.00
N LEU A 10 -9.32 56.26 -43.18
CA LEU A 10 -8.95 55.05 -42.44
C LEU A 10 -8.97 53.85 -43.40
N LEU A 11 -7.78 53.36 -43.77
CA LEU A 11 -7.58 52.10 -44.49
C LEU A 11 -7.96 50.91 -43.59
N LEU A 12 -9.02 50.19 -43.96
CA LEU A 12 -9.38 48.89 -43.40
C LEU A 12 -8.44 47.80 -43.95
N LEU A 13 -7.45 47.39 -43.16
CA LEU A 13 -6.77 46.11 -43.34
C LEU A 13 -7.48 45.04 -42.49
N PRO A 14 -7.77 43.84 -43.02
CA PRO A 14 -8.41 42.79 -42.23
C PRO A 14 -7.44 42.29 -41.16
N PRO A 15 -7.92 41.93 -39.96
CA PRO A 15 -7.07 41.33 -38.96
C PRO A 15 -6.74 39.91 -39.44
N LEU A 16 -5.52 39.70 -39.93
CA LEU A 16 -4.88 38.40 -39.88
C LEU A 16 -4.76 38.04 -38.39
N LEU A 17 -5.83 37.44 -37.86
CA LEU A 17 -5.78 36.68 -36.64
C LEU A 17 -4.64 35.70 -36.82
N LEU A 18 -3.61 35.94 -36.03
CA LEU A 18 -2.52 35.05 -35.72
C LEU A 18 -3.10 33.68 -35.36
N TRP A 19 -3.25 32.83 -36.37
CA TRP A 19 -3.28 31.39 -36.16
C TRP A 19 -1.84 30.98 -35.87
N PHE A 20 -1.33 31.42 -34.72
CA PHE A 20 -0.14 30.82 -34.16
C PHE A 20 -0.54 29.38 -33.82
N PRO A 21 0.11 28.36 -34.41
CA PRO A 21 0.02 27.01 -33.84
C PRO A 21 0.41 27.11 -32.35
N PRO A 22 -0.16 26.28 -31.47
CA PRO A 22 0.19 26.31 -30.05
C PRO A 22 1.71 26.28 -29.95
N ARG A 23 2.30 27.34 -29.37
CA ARG A 23 3.75 27.50 -29.23
C ARG A 23 4.29 26.17 -28.74
N ALA A 24 5.18 25.55 -29.51
CA ALA A 24 5.88 24.35 -29.10
C ALA A 24 6.40 24.61 -27.68
N ALA A 25 5.94 23.82 -26.71
CA ALA A 25 6.36 23.95 -25.33
C ALA A 25 7.89 23.88 -25.33
N THR A 26 8.52 25.01 -25.02
CA THR A 26 9.97 25.17 -25.04
C THR A 26 10.53 24.48 -23.82
N CYS A 27 11.70 23.86 -23.95
CA CYS A 27 12.36 23.16 -22.86
C CYS A 27 12.47 24.09 -21.63
N PRO A 28 12.12 23.63 -20.41
CA PRO A 28 12.30 24.42 -19.20
C PRO A 28 13.76 24.86 -19.06
N ALA A 29 14.02 26.12 -18.75
CA ALA A 29 15.38 26.69 -18.71
C ALA A 29 16.33 25.97 -17.73
N VAL A 30 15.77 25.34 -16.69
CA VAL A 30 16.52 24.56 -15.70
C VAL A 30 16.85 23.15 -16.17
N CYS A 31 16.14 22.63 -17.16
CA CYS A 31 16.28 21.24 -17.63
C CYS A 31 17.01 21.17 -18.97
N ARG A 32 17.47 19.97 -19.32
CA ARG A 32 17.99 19.65 -20.64
C ARG A 32 16.99 18.77 -21.38
N CYS A 33 16.67 19.11 -22.62
CA CYS A 33 15.74 18.32 -23.43
C CYS A 33 16.45 17.84 -24.69
N TYR A 34 16.32 16.55 -24.99
CA TYR A 34 16.83 15.95 -26.21
C TYR A 34 15.83 14.92 -26.73
N SER A 35 15.38 15.09 -27.97
CA SER A 35 14.33 14.27 -28.57
C SER A 35 13.09 14.20 -27.66
N ALA A 36 12.69 13.00 -27.22
CA ALA A 36 11.58 12.76 -26.31
C ALA A 36 12.02 12.59 -24.83
N THR A 37 13.24 12.99 -24.48
CA THR A 37 13.77 12.86 -23.12
C THR A 37 14.02 14.23 -22.50
N VAL A 38 13.66 14.36 -21.23
CA VAL A 38 13.85 15.58 -20.43
C VAL A 38 14.60 15.24 -19.15
N GLU A 39 15.75 15.86 -18.97
CA GLU A 39 16.64 15.73 -17.83
C GLU A 39 16.56 16.93 -16.89
N CYS A 40 16.09 16.68 -15.68
CA CYS A 40 15.94 17.66 -14.61
C CYS A 40 16.53 17.12 -13.28
N GLY A 41 17.45 16.15 -13.31
CA GLY A 41 17.99 15.50 -12.11
C GLY A 41 19.04 16.34 -11.37
N ALA A 42 19.14 16.17 -10.05
CA ALA A 42 20.15 16.83 -9.18
C ALA A 42 20.14 18.38 -9.19
N LEU A 43 18.99 18.99 -9.46
CA LEU A 43 18.82 20.44 -9.60
C LEU A 43 18.21 21.12 -8.34
N ARG A 44 18.03 20.36 -7.25
CA ARG A 44 17.38 20.82 -6.00
C ARG A 44 15.97 21.37 -6.21
N LEU A 45 15.25 20.86 -7.20
CA LEU A 45 13.92 21.33 -7.55
C LEU A 45 12.92 21.02 -6.41
N PRO A 46 12.10 21.98 -5.96
CA PRO A 46 11.08 21.76 -4.94
C PRO A 46 9.78 21.18 -5.51
N ILE A 47 9.56 21.33 -6.83
CA ILE A 47 8.37 20.89 -7.58
C ILE A 47 8.78 20.43 -8.98
N VAL A 48 7.87 19.75 -9.68
CA VAL A 48 8.02 19.45 -11.10
C VAL A 48 8.03 20.77 -11.91
N PRO A 49 9.05 21.06 -12.73
CA PRO A 49 9.11 22.28 -13.51
C PRO A 49 7.93 22.40 -14.48
N PRO A 50 7.27 23.57 -14.58
CA PRO A 50 6.27 23.81 -15.62
C PRO A 50 6.92 23.91 -17.00
N GLY A 51 6.12 23.68 -18.06
CA GLY A 51 6.58 23.84 -19.44
C GLY A 51 7.35 22.65 -20.01
N ILE A 52 7.35 21.49 -19.35
CA ILE A 52 7.90 20.26 -19.93
C ILE A 52 7.15 19.94 -21.24
N PRO A 53 7.86 19.65 -22.35
CA PRO A 53 7.22 19.36 -23.63
C PRO A 53 6.24 18.17 -23.55
N PRO A 54 5.02 18.26 -24.12
CA PRO A 54 4.00 17.21 -24.02
C PRO A 54 4.39 15.90 -24.74
N GLY A 55 5.30 15.98 -25.71
CA GLY A 55 5.87 14.82 -26.41
C GLY A 55 6.92 14.03 -25.63
N THR A 56 7.20 14.41 -24.37
CA THR A 56 8.18 13.74 -23.51
C THR A 56 7.76 12.30 -23.22
N GLN A 57 8.64 11.34 -23.52
CA GLN A 57 8.48 9.92 -23.22
C GLN A 57 9.29 9.50 -21.99
N THR A 58 10.43 10.13 -21.73
CA THR A 58 11.30 9.81 -20.58
C THR A 58 11.59 11.09 -19.79
N LEU A 59 11.24 11.11 -18.52
CA LEU A 59 11.43 12.26 -17.64
C LEU A 59 12.25 11.88 -16.41
N PHE A 60 13.41 12.53 -16.28
CA PHE A 60 14.35 12.38 -15.17
C PHE A 60 14.18 13.54 -14.20
N LEU A 61 13.72 13.25 -12.98
CA LEU A 61 13.52 14.20 -11.89
C LEU A 61 14.18 13.71 -10.58
N GLN A 62 15.11 12.77 -10.68
CA GLN A 62 15.80 12.17 -9.55
C GLN A 62 16.69 13.16 -8.78
N ASP A 63 16.98 12.81 -7.52
CA ASP A 63 17.92 13.55 -6.67
C ASP A 63 17.56 15.04 -6.51
N ASN A 64 16.26 15.32 -6.44
CA ASN A 64 15.69 16.65 -6.21
C ASN A 64 15.08 16.75 -4.80
N ASN A 65 14.41 17.86 -4.51
CA ASN A 65 13.72 18.08 -3.24
C ASN A 65 12.20 18.16 -3.42
N ILE A 66 11.64 17.42 -4.38
CA ILE A 66 10.22 17.44 -4.69
C ILE A 66 9.47 16.80 -3.53
N SER A 67 8.66 17.59 -2.82
CA SER A 67 7.95 17.11 -1.62
C SER A 67 6.53 16.62 -1.89
N ARG A 68 5.94 17.05 -3.02
CA ARG A 68 4.59 16.68 -3.47
C ARG A 68 4.47 16.77 -4.98
N LEU A 69 3.61 15.94 -5.56
CA LEU A 69 3.17 16.08 -6.95
C LEU A 69 1.90 16.92 -6.96
N GLU A 70 1.98 18.14 -7.49
CA GLU A 70 0.79 19.01 -7.59
C GLU A 70 -0.26 18.39 -8.52
N PRO A 71 -1.56 18.53 -8.21
CA PRO A 71 -2.62 18.10 -9.09
C PRO A 71 -2.44 18.65 -10.51
N GLY A 72 -2.39 17.76 -11.50
CA GLY A 72 -2.25 18.14 -12.90
C GLY A 72 -0.82 18.48 -13.35
N ALA A 73 0.20 18.45 -12.48
CA ALA A 73 1.59 18.74 -12.87
C ALA A 73 2.10 17.83 -14.00
N LEU A 74 1.63 16.57 -14.03
CA LEU A 74 1.99 15.60 -15.07
C LEU A 74 0.95 15.54 -16.19
N ALA A 75 -0.22 16.16 -16.05
CA ALA A 75 -1.35 15.99 -16.98
C ALA A 75 -1.02 16.29 -18.47
N PRO A 76 -0.19 17.29 -18.80
CA PRO A 76 0.21 17.53 -20.20
C PRO A 76 1.06 16.42 -20.81
N LEU A 77 1.71 15.58 -19.99
CA LEU A 77 2.72 14.62 -20.39
C LEU A 77 2.10 13.24 -20.69
N THR A 78 1.17 13.21 -21.63
CA THR A 78 0.38 12.00 -21.97
C THR A 78 1.19 10.94 -22.71
N ALA A 79 2.33 11.32 -23.30
CA ALA A 79 3.24 10.43 -24.01
C ALA A 79 4.26 9.72 -23.09
N LEU A 80 4.27 10.02 -21.77
CA LEU A 80 5.24 9.46 -20.83
C LEU A 80 5.21 7.93 -20.81
N ARG A 81 6.41 7.35 -20.90
CA ARG A 81 6.69 5.91 -20.76
C ARG A 81 7.54 5.63 -19.53
N ARG A 82 8.46 6.51 -19.16
CA ARG A 82 9.37 6.33 -18.02
C ARG A 82 9.44 7.61 -17.19
N LEU A 83 9.22 7.47 -15.89
CA LEU A 83 9.25 8.58 -14.94
C LEU A 83 10.14 8.24 -13.75
N TYR A 84 11.24 8.98 -13.60
CA TYR A 84 12.20 8.82 -12.52
C TYR A 84 12.06 9.93 -11.49
N LEU A 85 11.54 9.57 -10.32
CA LEU A 85 11.32 10.44 -9.16
C LEU A 85 12.07 9.95 -7.92
N HIS A 86 13.06 9.06 -8.10
CA HIS A 86 13.81 8.50 -6.98
C HIS A 86 14.65 9.56 -6.26
N ASN A 87 14.95 9.31 -4.98
CA ASN A 87 15.70 10.20 -4.10
C ASN A 87 15.11 11.63 -4.05
N ASN A 88 13.81 11.72 -3.79
CA ASN A 88 13.09 12.97 -3.56
C ASN A 88 12.51 12.98 -2.12
N SER A 89 11.62 13.94 -1.83
CA SER A 89 11.00 14.10 -0.50
C SER A 89 9.49 13.85 -0.51
N LEU A 90 8.98 13.06 -1.47
CA LEU A 90 7.54 12.79 -1.61
C LEU A 90 7.00 12.09 -0.35
N ARG A 91 5.95 12.65 0.24
CA ARG A 91 5.34 12.11 1.48
C ARG A 91 4.07 11.29 1.25
N ALA A 92 3.36 11.59 0.17
CA ALA A 92 2.13 10.94 -0.23
C ALA A 92 1.96 11.03 -1.75
N LEU A 93 1.15 10.13 -2.29
CA LEU A 93 0.62 10.18 -3.64
C LEU A 93 -0.88 10.46 -3.53
N GLU A 94 -1.33 11.52 -4.19
CA GLU A 94 -2.76 11.83 -4.29
C GLU A 94 -3.47 10.80 -5.18
N SER A 95 -4.76 10.58 -4.95
CA SER A 95 -5.55 9.68 -5.78
C SER A 95 -5.60 10.22 -7.22
N GLY A 96 -5.32 9.36 -8.20
CA GLY A 96 -5.27 9.77 -9.60
C GLY A 96 -4.12 10.71 -9.97
N ALA A 97 -3.06 10.81 -9.16
CA ALA A 97 -1.85 11.58 -9.50
C ALA A 97 -1.27 11.22 -10.88
N PHE A 98 -1.50 9.97 -11.32
CA PHE A 98 -1.04 9.45 -12.61
C PHE A 98 -2.16 9.16 -13.63
N ARG A 99 -3.37 9.74 -13.41
CA ARG A 99 -4.56 9.44 -14.22
C ARG A 99 -4.37 9.75 -15.72
N ALA A 100 -3.51 10.72 -16.03
CA ALA A 100 -3.24 11.18 -17.39
C ALA A 100 -2.02 10.51 -18.04
N GLN A 101 -1.44 9.47 -17.41
CA GLN A 101 -0.26 8.75 -17.91
C GLN A 101 -0.57 7.30 -18.30
N PRO A 102 -1.49 7.04 -19.26
CA PRO A 102 -1.92 5.68 -19.62
C PRO A 102 -0.84 4.85 -20.32
N ARG A 103 0.24 5.49 -20.78
CA ARG A 103 1.36 4.86 -21.50
C ARG A 103 2.59 4.59 -20.62
N LEU A 104 2.53 4.92 -19.33
CA LEU A 104 3.66 4.75 -18.43
C LEU A 104 3.95 3.25 -18.25
N LEU A 105 5.21 2.87 -18.47
CA LEU A 105 5.74 1.51 -18.36
C LEU A 105 6.58 1.36 -17.10
N GLU A 106 7.28 2.41 -16.69
CA GLU A 106 8.22 2.38 -15.56
C GLU A 106 8.06 3.62 -14.69
N LEU A 107 7.92 3.39 -13.39
CA LEU A 107 7.79 4.45 -12.38
C LEU A 107 8.76 4.18 -11.23
N ALA A 108 9.76 5.06 -11.08
CA ALA A 108 10.72 4.98 -10.00
C ALA A 108 10.41 6.00 -8.90
N LEU A 109 10.04 5.50 -7.72
CA LEU A 109 9.75 6.28 -6.50
C LEU A 109 10.67 5.89 -5.33
N THR A 110 11.77 5.19 -5.62
CA THR A 110 12.78 4.74 -4.65
C THR A 110 13.30 5.89 -3.79
N GLY A 111 13.56 5.67 -2.51
CA GLY A 111 14.22 6.67 -1.66
C GLY A 111 13.39 7.94 -1.41
N ASN A 112 12.07 7.82 -1.39
CA ASN A 112 11.16 8.90 -0.98
C ASN A 112 10.72 8.73 0.49
N ARG A 113 9.69 9.46 0.93
CA ARG A 113 9.18 9.45 2.30
C ARG A 113 7.71 9.02 2.36
N LEU A 114 7.30 8.14 1.45
CA LEU A 114 5.92 7.66 1.37
C LEU A 114 5.60 6.81 2.59
N ARG A 115 4.58 7.21 3.37
CA ARG A 115 4.15 6.48 4.58
C ARG A 115 3.04 5.45 4.34
N GLY A 116 2.29 5.64 3.26
CA GLY A 116 1.21 4.76 2.85
C GLY A 116 0.80 5.07 1.43
N LEU A 117 0.08 4.12 0.82
CA LEU A 117 -0.47 4.22 -0.52
C LEU A 117 -1.98 4.36 -0.36
N ARG A 118 -2.54 5.52 -0.73
CA ARG A 118 -3.99 5.71 -0.72
C ARG A 118 -4.63 4.87 -1.83
N GLY A 119 -5.85 4.38 -1.58
CA GLY A 119 -6.65 3.72 -2.61
C GLY A 119 -6.73 4.56 -3.88
N GLY A 120 -6.35 3.97 -5.01
CA GLY A 120 -6.37 4.61 -6.31
C GLY A 120 -5.20 5.56 -6.62
N ALA A 121 -4.12 5.57 -5.84
CA ALA A 121 -2.90 6.34 -6.14
C ALA A 121 -2.32 6.02 -7.53
N PHE A 122 -2.49 4.78 -8.00
CA PHE A 122 -1.98 4.29 -9.30
C PHE A 122 -3.06 4.16 -10.39
N VAL A 123 -4.24 4.75 -10.19
CA VAL A 123 -5.30 4.77 -11.22
C VAL A 123 -4.76 5.45 -12.48
N GLY A 124 -5.02 4.83 -13.63
CA GLY A 124 -4.56 5.30 -14.94
C GLY A 124 -3.31 4.58 -15.45
N LEU A 125 -2.55 3.90 -14.59
CA LEU A 125 -1.29 3.22 -14.94
C LEU A 125 -1.49 1.82 -15.54
N ALA A 126 -2.37 1.69 -16.54
CA ALA A 126 -2.80 0.40 -17.10
C ALA A 126 -1.72 -0.38 -17.89
N GLN A 127 -0.60 0.28 -18.23
CA GLN A 127 0.52 -0.30 -18.97
C GLN A 127 1.78 -0.46 -18.12
N LEU A 128 1.72 -0.11 -16.82
CA LEU A 128 2.89 -0.12 -15.96
C LEU A 128 3.41 -1.56 -15.82
N ARG A 129 4.72 -1.72 -16.04
CA ARG A 129 5.45 -2.99 -15.95
C ARG A 129 6.35 -3.02 -14.73
N VAL A 130 6.95 -1.90 -14.37
CA VAL A 130 7.93 -1.84 -13.28
C VAL A 130 7.60 -0.70 -12.34
N LEU A 131 7.48 -1.02 -11.05
CA LEU A 131 7.22 -0.05 -9.98
C LEU A 131 8.27 -0.19 -8.89
N TYR A 132 9.07 0.86 -8.72
CA TYR A 132 10.05 0.94 -7.63
C TYR A 132 9.53 1.78 -6.48
N LEU A 133 9.34 1.15 -5.32
CA LEU A 133 8.92 1.78 -4.06
C LEU A 133 9.92 1.51 -2.92
N ALA A 134 11.09 0.97 -3.24
CA ALA A 134 12.11 0.63 -2.26
C ALA A 134 12.61 1.86 -1.46
N GLY A 135 13.05 1.66 -0.22
CA GLY A 135 13.62 2.75 0.59
C GLY A 135 12.61 3.85 0.95
N ASN A 136 11.33 3.51 1.12
CA ASN A 136 10.28 4.42 1.57
C ASN A 136 9.93 4.17 3.06
N GLN A 137 8.78 4.65 3.53
CA GLN A 137 8.32 4.52 4.91
C GLN A 137 6.96 3.79 4.99
N LEU A 138 6.65 2.93 4.01
CA LEU A 138 5.38 2.23 3.93
C LEU A 138 5.23 1.30 5.13
N ALA A 139 4.13 1.43 5.87
CA ALA A 139 3.84 0.58 7.03
C ALA A 139 2.82 -0.52 6.73
N ARG A 140 1.83 -0.23 5.89
CA ARG A 140 0.71 -1.15 5.61
C ARG A 140 0.38 -1.16 4.13
N LEU A 141 0.09 -2.34 3.61
CA LEU A 141 -0.47 -2.54 2.27
C LEU A 141 -1.89 -3.06 2.44
N LEU A 142 -2.84 -2.19 2.11
CA LEU A 142 -4.27 -2.47 2.28
C LEU A 142 -4.82 -3.22 1.07
N ASP A 143 -5.97 -3.85 1.23
CA ASP A 143 -6.68 -4.52 0.16
C ASP A 143 -6.83 -3.66 -1.09
N PHE A 144 -6.63 -4.29 -2.25
CA PHE A 144 -6.77 -3.68 -3.58
C PHE A 144 -5.83 -2.50 -3.88
N THR A 145 -4.78 -2.27 -3.08
CA THR A 145 -3.80 -1.19 -3.29
C THR A 145 -3.25 -1.14 -4.72
N PHE A 146 -3.01 -2.30 -5.33
CA PHE A 146 -2.43 -2.42 -6.68
C PHE A 146 -3.40 -2.96 -7.75
N SER A 147 -4.71 -3.01 -7.46
CA SER A 147 -5.73 -3.66 -8.30
C SER A 147 -5.82 -3.18 -9.75
N HIS A 148 -5.33 -1.97 -10.04
CA HIS A 148 -5.33 -1.39 -11.39
C HIS A 148 -4.09 -1.72 -12.23
N LEU A 149 -3.07 -2.37 -11.65
CA LEU A 149 -1.76 -2.61 -12.26
C LEU A 149 -1.67 -3.99 -12.92
N LEU A 150 -2.62 -4.31 -13.81
CA LEU A 150 -2.79 -5.66 -14.38
C LEU A 150 -1.58 -6.17 -15.20
N ARG A 151 -0.75 -5.26 -15.71
CA ARG A 151 0.45 -5.56 -16.51
C ARG A 151 1.75 -5.44 -15.73
N LEU A 152 1.68 -5.22 -14.41
CA LEU A 152 2.88 -5.09 -13.60
C LEU A 152 3.64 -6.41 -13.57
N GLN A 153 4.93 -6.35 -13.84
CA GLN A 153 5.85 -7.47 -13.90
C GLN A 153 6.82 -7.44 -12.71
N GLU A 154 7.22 -6.26 -12.26
CA GLU A 154 8.16 -6.10 -11.15
C GLU A 154 7.64 -5.09 -10.11
N LEU A 155 7.61 -5.54 -8.86
CA LEU A 155 7.24 -4.72 -7.71
C LEU A 155 8.34 -4.79 -6.65
N HIS A 156 9.01 -3.65 -6.46
CA HIS A 156 10.13 -3.51 -5.52
C HIS A 156 9.67 -2.73 -4.29
N LEU A 157 9.51 -3.43 -3.16
CA LEU A 157 9.03 -2.89 -1.87
C LEU A 157 10.04 -3.04 -0.74
N GLN A 158 11.28 -3.45 -1.06
CA GLN A 158 12.33 -3.64 -0.07
C GLN A 158 12.71 -2.37 0.67
N GLU A 159 13.26 -2.50 1.88
CA GLU A 159 13.71 -1.37 2.70
C GLU A 159 12.58 -0.40 3.03
N ASN A 160 11.42 -0.94 3.38
CA ASN A 160 10.28 -0.20 3.93
C ASN A 160 10.03 -0.62 5.39
N ASN A 161 8.88 -0.22 5.96
CA ASN A 161 8.48 -0.60 7.32
C ASN A 161 7.21 -1.45 7.31
N ILE A 162 6.99 -2.27 6.27
CA ILE A 162 5.71 -2.95 6.08
C ILE A 162 5.55 -3.98 7.18
N GLU A 163 4.57 -3.76 8.07
CA GLU A 163 4.20 -4.64 9.19
C GLU A 163 2.95 -5.48 8.87
N LEU A 164 2.08 -4.96 7.99
CA LEU A 164 0.83 -5.61 7.59
C LEU A 164 0.69 -5.65 6.07
N LEU A 165 0.45 -6.85 5.54
CA LEU A 165 0.00 -7.12 4.20
C LEU A 165 -1.39 -7.78 4.29
N GLU A 166 -2.45 -7.08 3.86
CA GLU A 166 -3.81 -7.61 3.86
C GLU A 166 -4.02 -8.66 2.75
N ASP A 167 -5.02 -9.52 2.92
CA ASP A 167 -5.23 -10.73 2.11
C ASP A 167 -5.48 -10.44 0.63
N GLN A 168 -6.02 -9.27 0.29
CA GLN A 168 -6.28 -8.85 -1.09
C GLN A 168 -5.40 -7.66 -1.51
N ALA A 169 -4.34 -7.35 -0.76
CA ALA A 169 -3.47 -6.22 -1.06
C ALA A 169 -2.80 -6.32 -2.45
N LEU A 170 -2.46 -7.55 -2.86
CA LEU A 170 -1.82 -7.88 -4.14
C LEU A 170 -2.81 -8.37 -5.21
N ALA A 171 -4.12 -8.27 -4.94
CA ALA A 171 -5.14 -8.63 -5.92
C ALA A 171 -4.99 -7.80 -7.20
N GLY A 172 -5.16 -8.44 -8.36
CA GLY A 172 -5.01 -7.82 -9.68
C GLY A 172 -3.61 -7.93 -10.30
N LEU A 173 -2.59 -8.32 -9.53
CA LEU A 173 -1.20 -8.46 -9.99
C LEU A 173 -0.91 -9.80 -10.70
N SER A 174 -1.76 -10.21 -11.64
CA SER A 174 -1.67 -11.53 -12.31
C SER A 174 -0.44 -11.70 -13.21
N SER A 175 0.12 -10.61 -13.72
CA SER A 175 1.32 -10.60 -14.58
C SER A 175 2.63 -10.47 -13.79
N LEU A 176 2.58 -10.38 -12.46
CA LEU A 176 3.75 -10.09 -11.64
C LEU A 176 4.72 -11.26 -11.64
N ALA A 177 5.95 -11.01 -12.09
CA ALA A 177 7.05 -11.96 -12.15
C ALA A 177 8.00 -11.82 -10.95
N LEU A 178 8.19 -10.61 -10.43
CA LEU A 178 9.07 -10.34 -9.29
C LEU A 178 8.35 -9.54 -8.21
N LEU A 179 8.42 -10.05 -6.98
CA LEU A 179 8.00 -9.36 -5.76
C LEU A 179 9.14 -9.34 -4.75
N ASP A 180 9.62 -8.14 -4.43
CA ASP A 180 10.63 -7.95 -3.38
C ASP A 180 10.03 -7.29 -2.14
N LEU A 181 9.86 -8.08 -1.08
CA LEU A 181 9.41 -7.64 0.25
C LEU A 181 10.52 -7.75 1.29
N SER A 182 11.78 -7.93 0.88
CA SER A 182 12.90 -8.06 1.80
C SER A 182 13.09 -6.79 2.65
N ARG A 183 13.73 -6.90 3.82
CA ARG A 183 14.05 -5.74 4.69
C ARG A 183 12.81 -4.92 5.05
N ASN A 184 11.79 -5.58 5.56
CA ASN A 184 10.55 -4.98 6.05
C ASN A 184 10.30 -5.41 7.51
N GLN A 185 9.09 -5.19 8.02
CA GLN A 185 8.68 -5.54 9.39
C GLN A 185 7.61 -6.63 9.42
N LEU A 186 7.55 -7.49 8.39
CA LEU A 186 6.54 -8.54 8.30
C LEU A 186 6.77 -9.61 9.37
N GLY A 187 5.79 -9.77 10.25
CA GLY A 187 5.74 -10.89 11.19
C GLY A 187 5.08 -12.13 10.58
N THR A 188 4.13 -11.96 9.67
CA THR A 188 3.40 -13.03 9.03
C THR A 188 2.99 -12.63 7.61
N ILE A 189 2.61 -13.61 6.80
CA ILE A 189 2.02 -13.41 5.48
C ILE A 189 0.94 -14.48 5.29
N SER A 190 -0.22 -14.09 4.77
CA SER A 190 -1.32 -15.02 4.50
C SER A 190 -1.13 -15.72 3.16
N GLN A 191 -1.72 -16.91 3.02
CA GLN A 191 -1.67 -17.67 1.77
C GLN A 191 -2.46 -16.93 0.68
N GLU A 192 -3.56 -16.32 1.10
CA GLU A 192 -4.50 -15.54 0.31
C GLU A 192 -3.80 -14.35 -0.37
N ALA A 193 -2.88 -13.68 0.32
CA ALA A 193 -2.14 -12.55 -0.24
C ALA A 193 -1.26 -12.92 -1.44
N LEU A 194 -0.70 -14.14 -1.49
CA LEU A 194 0.15 -14.59 -2.59
C LEU A 194 -0.62 -15.35 -3.68
N GLN A 195 -1.83 -15.83 -3.38
CA GLN A 195 -2.65 -16.62 -4.31
C GLN A 195 -2.91 -15.93 -5.67
N PRO A 196 -3.11 -14.60 -5.77
CA PRO A 196 -3.34 -13.93 -7.05
C PRO A 196 -2.14 -13.92 -8.01
N LEU A 197 -0.93 -14.19 -7.52
CA LEU A 197 0.32 -14.00 -8.25
C LEU A 197 0.68 -15.19 -9.15
N ALA A 198 -0.17 -15.47 -10.13
CA ALA A 198 -0.06 -16.66 -10.99
C ALA A 198 1.24 -16.73 -11.82
N SER A 199 1.81 -15.58 -12.18
CA SER A 199 3.02 -15.49 -13.01
C SER A 199 4.31 -15.32 -12.22
N LEU A 200 4.27 -15.45 -10.88
CA LEU A 200 5.41 -15.15 -10.02
C LEU A 200 6.57 -16.11 -10.28
N GLN A 201 7.76 -15.53 -10.45
CA GLN A 201 9.02 -16.23 -10.70
C GLN A 201 10.04 -15.98 -9.59
N VAL A 202 10.03 -14.77 -9.00
CA VAL A 202 10.96 -14.36 -7.96
C VAL A 202 10.19 -13.75 -6.79
N LEU A 203 10.42 -14.29 -5.60
CA LEU A 203 9.87 -13.82 -4.34
C LEU A 203 11.01 -13.64 -3.34
N ARG A 204 11.16 -12.42 -2.80
CA ARG A 204 12.16 -12.13 -1.77
C ARG A 204 11.46 -11.74 -0.46
N LEU A 205 11.77 -12.50 0.59
CA LEU A 205 11.14 -12.40 1.92
C LEU A 205 12.16 -12.28 3.06
N THR A 206 13.44 -12.20 2.73
CA THR A 206 14.54 -12.14 3.70
C THR A 206 14.53 -10.86 4.53
N GLU A 207 15.21 -10.89 5.67
CA GLU A 207 15.35 -9.72 6.56
C GLU A 207 14.00 -9.15 7.04
N ASN A 208 13.06 -10.04 7.39
CA ASN A 208 11.79 -9.71 8.06
C ASN A 208 11.72 -10.42 9.43
N PRO A 209 11.06 -9.82 10.44
CA PRO A 209 10.93 -10.38 11.78
C PRO A 209 9.86 -11.49 11.86
N TRP A 210 10.06 -12.58 11.11
CA TRP A 210 9.08 -13.66 10.98
C TRP A 210 8.69 -14.29 12.32
N ARG A 211 7.39 -14.37 12.57
CA ARG A 211 6.76 -15.05 13.71
C ARG A 211 6.44 -16.49 13.31
N CYS A 212 7.28 -17.40 13.74
CA CYS A 212 7.17 -18.83 13.47
C CYS A 212 6.20 -19.50 14.45
N ASP A 213 4.92 -19.30 14.21
CA ASP A 213 3.81 -19.99 14.86
C ASP A 213 2.97 -20.76 13.83
N CYS A 214 1.78 -21.24 14.20
CA CYS A 214 0.98 -22.01 13.25
C CYS A 214 0.43 -21.17 12.09
N ALA A 215 0.30 -19.84 12.22
CA ALA A 215 -0.21 -18.99 11.15
C ALA A 215 0.80 -18.92 9.98
N LEU A 216 2.10 -18.95 10.28
CA LEU A 216 3.15 -18.98 9.25
C LEU A 216 3.48 -20.42 8.76
N HIS A 217 2.85 -21.44 9.34
CA HIS A 217 3.14 -22.84 9.01
C HIS A 217 2.92 -23.19 7.53
N TRP A 218 1.91 -22.59 6.90
CA TRP A 218 1.62 -22.81 5.48
C TRP A 218 2.82 -22.41 4.60
N LEU A 219 3.51 -21.32 4.94
CA LEU A 219 4.65 -20.79 4.16
C LEU A 219 5.79 -21.80 4.17
N GLY A 220 6.14 -22.34 5.33
CA GLY A 220 7.17 -23.37 5.44
C GLY A 220 6.82 -24.64 4.65
N THR A 221 5.54 -25.03 4.65
CA THR A 221 5.03 -26.18 3.88
C THR A 221 5.09 -25.92 2.37
N TRP A 222 4.65 -24.73 1.95
CA TRP A 222 4.66 -24.27 0.57
C TRP A 222 6.07 -24.23 -0.02
N ILE A 223 7.06 -23.72 0.73
CA ILE A 223 8.46 -23.70 0.30
C ILE A 223 8.96 -25.13 0.04
N LYS A 224 8.69 -26.07 0.96
CA LYS A 224 9.07 -27.48 0.84
C LYS A 224 8.41 -28.19 -0.35
N GLN A 225 7.19 -27.79 -0.72
CA GLN A 225 6.40 -28.40 -1.80
C GLN A 225 6.66 -27.80 -3.19
N GLY A 226 7.72 -27.00 -3.36
CA GLY A 226 8.13 -26.47 -4.66
C GLY A 226 8.21 -24.94 -4.72
N GLY A 227 7.74 -24.23 -3.68
CA GLY A 227 7.88 -22.77 -3.57
C GLY A 227 9.33 -22.28 -3.55
N GLN A 228 10.26 -23.15 -3.15
CA GLN A 228 11.71 -22.88 -3.20
C GLN A 228 12.24 -22.46 -4.57
N ARG A 229 11.54 -22.80 -5.68
CA ARG A 229 11.92 -22.37 -7.03
C ARG A 229 11.81 -20.86 -7.24
N LEU A 230 10.98 -20.20 -6.42
CA LEU A 230 10.76 -18.76 -6.49
C LEU A 230 11.73 -17.97 -5.59
N LEU A 231 12.50 -18.67 -4.75
CA LEU A 231 13.39 -18.06 -3.76
C LEU A 231 14.83 -18.12 -4.27
N SER A 232 15.59 -17.02 -4.14
CA SER A 232 17.03 -17.02 -4.47
C SER A 232 17.81 -17.92 -3.52
N SER A 233 19.07 -18.27 -3.86
CA SER A 233 19.95 -19.09 -3.00
C SER A 233 20.09 -18.53 -1.56
N ARG A 234 20.15 -17.21 -1.42
CA ARG A 234 20.16 -16.48 -0.13
C ARG A 234 18.81 -16.50 0.61
N ASP A 235 17.71 -16.62 -0.12
CA ASP A 235 16.35 -16.63 0.42
C ASP A 235 15.90 -18.01 0.92
N LYS A 236 16.73 -19.06 0.71
CA LYS A 236 16.43 -20.44 1.11
C LYS A 236 16.29 -20.63 2.63
N LYS A 237 16.64 -19.65 3.46
CA LYS A 237 16.52 -19.72 4.91
C LYS A 237 15.74 -18.53 5.46
N ILE A 238 14.42 -18.64 5.44
CA ILE A 238 13.55 -17.76 6.22
C ILE A 238 13.86 -17.98 7.70
N MET A 239 14.41 -16.97 8.36
CA MET A 239 14.83 -17.03 9.77
C MET A 239 13.72 -16.48 10.66
N CYS A 240 13.40 -17.20 11.72
CA CYS A 240 12.42 -16.79 12.71
C CYS A 240 13.02 -15.71 13.63
N ALA A 241 12.23 -14.67 13.92
CA ALA A 241 12.51 -13.69 14.97
C ALA A 241 11.67 -13.95 16.22
N GLU A 242 10.42 -14.39 16.03
CA GLU A 242 9.51 -14.76 17.10
C GLU A 242 9.00 -16.19 16.93
N PRO A 243 8.56 -16.86 18.02
CA PRO A 243 8.80 -16.49 19.42
C PRO A 243 10.28 -16.63 19.81
N PRO A 244 10.74 -16.06 20.94
CA PRO A 244 12.16 -16.11 21.35
C PRO A 244 12.78 -17.52 21.39
N ARG A 245 11.98 -18.54 21.72
CA ARG A 245 12.39 -19.95 21.73
C ARG A 245 12.77 -20.51 20.35
N LEU A 246 12.26 -19.91 19.27
CA LEU A 246 12.54 -20.28 17.87
C LEU A 246 13.38 -19.23 17.15
N ALA A 247 13.81 -18.16 17.84
CA ALA A 247 14.59 -17.11 17.22
C ALA A 247 15.89 -17.65 16.61
N LEU A 248 16.25 -17.12 15.44
CA LEU A 248 17.43 -17.53 14.64
C LEU A 248 17.39 -18.98 14.13
N GLN A 249 16.26 -19.67 14.22
CA GLN A 249 16.06 -20.96 13.54
C GLN A 249 15.43 -20.73 12.17
N SER A 250 15.72 -21.61 11.20
CA SER A 250 15.05 -21.56 9.91
C SER A 250 13.65 -22.15 10.00
N LEU A 251 12.66 -21.48 9.41
CA LEU A 251 11.28 -21.98 9.30
C LEU A 251 11.21 -23.40 8.70
N LEU A 252 12.14 -23.75 7.80
CA LEU A 252 12.17 -25.06 7.15
C LEU A 252 12.65 -26.18 8.07
N ASP A 253 13.44 -25.86 9.09
CA ASP A 253 14.04 -26.84 10.01
C ASP A 253 13.16 -27.09 11.24
N ILE A 254 12.15 -26.24 11.47
CA ILE A 254 11.26 -26.32 12.63
C ILE A 254 10.19 -27.40 12.44
N SER A 255 9.95 -28.20 13.49
CA SER A 255 8.87 -29.20 13.49
C SER A 255 7.49 -28.54 13.58
N ARG A 256 6.50 -29.15 12.92
CA ARG A 256 5.11 -28.66 12.93
C ARG A 256 4.54 -28.53 14.36
N SER A 257 4.88 -29.46 15.25
CA SER A 257 4.44 -29.43 16.65
C SER A 257 4.99 -28.26 17.45
N SER A 258 6.08 -27.63 16.99
CA SER A 258 6.66 -26.45 17.63
C SER A 258 5.93 -25.15 17.25
N LEU A 259 5.11 -25.16 16.19
CA LEU A 259 4.35 -24.02 15.69
C LEU A 259 2.98 -23.99 16.37
N ILE A 260 2.87 -23.21 17.45
CA ILE A 260 1.73 -23.26 18.38
C ILE A 260 0.66 -22.24 18.00
N CYS A 261 -0.60 -22.66 18.08
CA CYS A 261 -1.78 -21.79 18.09
C CYS A 261 -2.77 -22.23 19.15
N ILE A 262 -3.60 -21.29 19.59
CA ILE A 262 -4.68 -21.50 20.55
C ILE A 262 -5.99 -21.16 19.83
N PRO A 263 -6.90 -22.15 19.64
CA PRO A 263 -8.17 -21.91 18.97
C PRO A 263 -9.00 -20.88 19.73
N PRO A 264 -9.89 -20.15 19.04
CA PRO A 264 -10.63 -19.07 19.67
C PRO A 264 -11.65 -19.60 20.67
N SER A 265 -11.77 -18.93 21.81
CA SER A 265 -12.88 -19.07 22.75
C SER A 265 -13.73 -17.80 22.70
N VAL A 266 -15.04 -17.97 22.58
CA VAL A 266 -15.99 -16.87 22.35
C VAL A 266 -16.97 -16.77 23.50
N HIS A 267 -17.20 -15.55 23.95
CA HIS A 267 -18.12 -15.22 25.02
C HIS A 267 -19.03 -14.06 24.59
N VAL A 268 -20.34 -14.29 24.64
CA VAL A 268 -21.37 -13.30 24.31
C VAL A 268 -22.33 -13.22 25.49
N GLN A 269 -22.51 -12.02 26.05
CA GLN A 269 -23.49 -11.77 27.12
C GLN A 269 -24.21 -10.44 26.90
N PRO A 270 -25.56 -10.42 27.00
CA PRO A 270 -26.46 -11.58 27.18
C PRO A 270 -26.61 -12.40 25.88
N LEU A 271 -27.00 -13.68 26.00
CA LEU A 271 -27.27 -14.56 24.84
C LEU A 271 -28.63 -14.27 24.17
N GLU A 272 -29.54 -13.65 24.90
CA GLU A 272 -30.83 -13.18 24.40
C GLU A 272 -31.10 -11.79 24.95
N LEU A 273 -31.61 -10.89 24.10
CA LEU A 273 -31.97 -9.55 24.49
C LEU A 273 -33.26 -9.11 23.79
N THR A 274 -34.12 -8.42 24.52
CA THR A 274 -35.31 -7.78 23.99
C THR A 274 -35.07 -6.28 23.90
N ALA A 275 -35.20 -5.70 22.72
CA ALA A 275 -35.07 -4.25 22.49
C ALA A 275 -36.39 -3.64 22.02
N ASN A 276 -36.64 -2.38 22.35
CA ASN A 276 -37.85 -1.68 21.91
C ASN A 276 -37.67 -1.08 20.50
N LEU A 277 -38.78 -0.84 19.82
CA LEU A 277 -38.77 -0.15 18.52
C LEU A 277 -38.11 1.23 18.64
N GLY A 278 -37.20 1.54 17.71
CA GLY A 278 -36.50 2.82 17.66
C GLY A 278 -35.27 2.94 18.57
N GLU A 279 -34.99 1.95 19.42
CA GLU A 279 -33.78 1.95 20.25
C GLU A 279 -32.52 1.62 19.43
N ASP A 280 -31.36 2.02 19.97
CA ASP A 280 -30.05 1.61 19.48
C ASP A 280 -29.49 0.51 20.38
N LEU A 281 -29.03 -0.59 19.77
CA LEU A 281 -28.46 -1.75 20.44
C LEU A 281 -26.97 -1.90 20.15
N ARG A 282 -26.22 -2.28 21.19
CA ARG A 282 -24.81 -2.65 21.16
C ARG A 282 -24.60 -3.96 21.90
N VAL A 283 -24.08 -4.99 21.23
CA VAL A 283 -23.79 -6.29 21.86
C VAL A 283 -22.32 -6.63 21.64
N ALA A 284 -21.59 -6.87 22.73
CA ALA A 284 -20.19 -7.25 22.66
C ALA A 284 -20.04 -8.76 22.42
N CYS A 285 -19.14 -9.13 21.52
CA CYS A 285 -18.61 -10.47 21.41
C CYS A 285 -17.14 -10.45 21.80
N GLN A 286 -16.83 -11.02 22.97
CA GLN A 286 -15.46 -11.12 23.45
C GLN A 286 -14.88 -12.45 22.98
N ALA A 287 -13.74 -12.39 22.29
CA ALA A 287 -13.02 -13.59 21.86
C ALA A 287 -11.58 -13.56 22.38
N SER A 288 -11.07 -14.72 22.79
CA SER A 288 -9.66 -14.92 23.14
C SER A 288 -9.08 -16.05 22.32
N GLY A 289 -7.77 -16.07 22.11
CA GLY A 289 -7.09 -17.06 21.27
C GLY A 289 -5.75 -16.53 20.77
N TYR A 290 -4.96 -17.39 20.14
CA TYR A 290 -3.67 -17.02 19.57
C TYR A 290 -3.45 -17.67 18.19
N PRO A 291 -3.10 -16.89 17.14
CA PRO A 291 -3.10 -15.42 17.10
C PRO A 291 -4.44 -14.81 17.44
N GLN A 292 -4.47 -13.50 17.72
CA GLN A 292 -5.69 -12.81 18.10
C GLN A 292 -6.77 -13.03 17.04
N PRO A 293 -7.96 -13.55 17.41
CA PRO A 293 -8.95 -13.95 16.42
C PRO A 293 -9.72 -12.76 15.85
N LEU A 294 -10.09 -12.87 14.57
CA LEU A 294 -10.98 -11.95 13.90
C LEU A 294 -12.42 -12.26 14.32
N VAL A 295 -13.12 -11.26 14.86
CA VAL A 295 -14.51 -11.38 15.32
C VAL A 295 -15.45 -10.79 14.29
N THR A 296 -16.47 -11.56 13.91
CA THR A 296 -17.50 -11.17 12.93
C THR A 296 -18.89 -11.53 13.43
N TRP A 297 -19.87 -10.70 13.08
CA TRP A 297 -21.28 -10.96 13.37
C TRP A 297 -22.02 -11.27 12.08
N ARG A 298 -22.86 -12.31 12.10
CA ARG A 298 -23.78 -12.62 10.99
C ARG A 298 -25.21 -12.74 11.50
N LYS A 299 -26.19 -12.28 10.73
CA LYS A 299 -27.59 -12.63 10.95
C LYS A 299 -27.87 -13.98 10.30
N VAL A 300 -28.38 -14.94 11.06
CA VAL A 300 -28.75 -16.26 10.54
C VAL A 300 -30.09 -16.14 9.85
N SER A 301 -30.11 -16.32 8.53
CA SER A 301 -31.35 -16.47 7.77
C SER A 301 -32.04 -17.78 8.17
N GLN A 302 -33.25 -17.69 8.71
CA GLN A 302 -34.07 -18.88 8.93
C GLN A 302 -34.54 -19.40 7.57
N PRO A 303 -34.37 -20.70 7.24
CA PRO A 303 -35.05 -21.27 6.09
C PRO A 303 -36.55 -21.15 6.34
N ARG A 304 -37.28 -20.49 5.41
CA ARG A 304 -38.74 -20.52 5.39
C ARG A 304 -39.16 -21.99 5.30
N LYS A 305 -39.70 -22.56 6.37
CA LYS A 305 -40.36 -23.86 6.31
C LYS A 305 -41.58 -23.71 5.41
N GLY A 306 -41.55 -24.45 4.29
CA GLY A 306 -42.64 -24.57 3.34
C GLY A 306 -42.42 -23.72 2.10
N TRP A 307 -41.78 -24.32 1.09
CA TRP A 307 -42.19 -24.33 -0.32
C TRP A 307 -41.48 -25.52 -0.99
N PRO A 308 -42.14 -26.28 -1.90
CA PRO A 308 -41.54 -27.45 -2.52
C PRO A 308 -40.38 -27.05 -3.45
N GLN A 309 -39.39 -27.93 -3.57
CA GLN A 309 -38.35 -27.85 -4.60
C GLN A 309 -38.98 -27.75 -5.98
N ASP A 310 -38.72 -26.64 -6.69
CA ASP A 310 -38.44 -26.75 -8.12
C ASP A 310 -37.56 -25.59 -8.63
N GLN A 311 -36.59 -25.99 -9.45
CA GLN A 311 -35.81 -25.26 -10.46
C GLN A 311 -35.00 -24.00 -10.10
N THR A 312 -33.69 -24.25 -10.04
CA THR A 312 -32.58 -23.46 -10.60
C THR A 312 -32.97 -22.43 -11.67
N LEU A 313 -32.67 -21.15 -11.43
CA LEU A 313 -32.25 -20.19 -12.46
C LEU A 313 -31.23 -19.22 -11.86
N LEU A 314 -30.02 -19.21 -12.44
CA LEU A 314 -29.02 -18.17 -12.24
C LEU A 314 -29.56 -16.86 -12.79
N GLU A 315 -29.57 -15.79 -11.98
CA GLU A 315 -29.53 -14.43 -12.51
C GLU A 315 -28.63 -13.54 -11.65
N ASN A 316 -27.56 -13.09 -12.30
CA ASN A 316 -26.71 -11.98 -11.88
C ASN A 316 -27.53 -10.68 -11.96
N GLY A 317 -27.65 -9.95 -10.85
CA GLY A 317 -28.28 -8.64 -10.85
C GLY A 317 -28.19 -7.93 -9.49
N ALA A 318 -27.26 -6.97 -9.41
CA ALA A 318 -27.17 -5.79 -8.54
C ALA A 318 -27.69 -5.83 -7.08
N PRO A 319 -26.88 -5.40 -6.08
CA PRO A 319 -27.33 -5.29 -4.69
C PRO A 319 -28.28 -4.10 -4.51
N GLY A 320 -29.57 -4.39 -4.48
CA GLY A 320 -30.64 -3.47 -4.09
C GLY A 320 -30.71 -3.29 -2.57
N MET A 321 -30.41 -2.06 -2.16
CA MET A 321 -30.80 -1.34 -0.94
C MET A 321 -31.81 -2.04 -0.02
N GLY A 322 -31.35 -2.49 1.16
CA GLY A 322 -32.20 -2.98 2.24
C GLY A 322 -31.43 -3.25 3.54
N GLY A 323 -31.45 -2.28 4.46
CA GLY A 323 -31.07 -2.43 5.87
C GLY A 323 -29.56 -2.59 6.14
N HIS A 324 -28.86 -1.46 6.31
CA HIS A 324 -27.48 -1.44 6.79
C HIS A 324 -27.36 -1.97 8.23
N ALA A 325 -27.18 -3.27 8.39
CA ALA A 325 -26.26 -3.76 9.40
C ALA A 325 -24.85 -3.47 8.86
N ALA A 326 -24.28 -2.33 9.23
CA ALA A 326 -22.88 -2.05 8.94
C ALA A 326 -22.04 -3.19 9.55
N SER A 327 -21.43 -4.01 8.69
CA SER A 327 -20.42 -4.98 9.10
C SER A 327 -19.20 -4.19 9.56
N ASP A 328 -19.19 -3.79 10.84
CA ASP A 328 -18.03 -3.14 11.45
C ASP A 328 -16.92 -4.18 11.59
N MET A 329 -15.93 -4.10 10.68
CA MET A 329 -14.80 -5.02 10.55
C MET A 329 -13.73 -4.75 11.63
N GLY A 330 -14.02 -5.08 12.90
CA GLY A 330 -12.95 -5.27 13.88
C GLY A 330 -13.22 -4.83 15.32
N SER A 331 -14.39 -4.27 15.64
CA SER A 331 -14.71 -3.90 17.03
C SER A 331 -15.18 -5.08 17.89
N GLY A 332 -15.58 -6.20 17.27
CA GLY A 332 -16.24 -7.32 17.95
C GLY A 332 -17.65 -6.99 18.46
N MET A 333 -18.20 -5.83 18.10
CA MET A 333 -19.49 -5.34 18.56
C MET A 333 -20.54 -5.44 17.45
N LEU A 334 -21.74 -5.90 17.80
CA LEU A 334 -22.93 -5.78 16.96
C LEU A 334 -23.59 -4.43 17.24
N PHE A 335 -23.64 -3.57 16.23
CA PHE A 335 -24.32 -2.27 16.30
C PHE A 335 -25.59 -2.30 15.45
N LEU A 336 -26.74 -2.07 16.08
CA LEU A 336 -28.02 -1.91 15.39
C LEU A 336 -28.64 -0.60 15.84
N THR A 337 -28.82 0.35 14.93
CA THR A 337 -29.47 1.63 15.24
C THR A 337 -30.93 1.61 14.80
N ASN A 338 -31.80 2.32 15.51
CA ASN A 338 -33.23 2.45 15.19
C ASN A 338 -33.90 1.09 14.93
N ILE A 339 -34.08 0.30 15.98
CA ILE A 339 -34.52 -1.09 15.88
C ILE A 339 -35.92 -1.21 15.26
N THR A 340 -36.05 -2.10 14.28
CA THR A 340 -37.32 -2.47 13.63
C THR A 340 -37.61 -3.97 13.80
N LEU A 341 -38.84 -4.39 13.50
CA LEU A 341 -39.20 -5.81 13.47
C LEU A 341 -38.31 -6.65 12.54
N ALA A 342 -37.75 -6.05 11.49
CA ALA A 342 -36.83 -6.73 10.57
C ALA A 342 -35.49 -7.06 11.23
N HIS A 343 -35.10 -6.42 12.33
CA HIS A 343 -33.87 -6.76 13.05
C HIS A 343 -34.03 -7.98 13.97
N ALA A 344 -35.25 -8.35 14.35
CA ALA A 344 -35.50 -9.54 15.15
C ALA A 344 -34.93 -10.80 14.46
N GLY A 345 -34.40 -11.72 15.26
CA GLY A 345 -33.87 -12.99 14.76
C GLY A 345 -32.65 -13.50 15.52
N LYS A 346 -32.08 -14.57 14.97
CA LYS A 346 -30.86 -15.19 15.48
C LYS A 346 -29.65 -14.58 14.78
N TYR A 347 -28.66 -14.18 15.56
CA TYR A 347 -27.35 -13.75 15.12
C TYR A 347 -26.33 -14.79 15.59
N GLU A 348 -25.20 -14.87 14.91
CA GLU A 348 -24.05 -15.67 15.32
C GLU A 348 -22.83 -14.77 15.34
N CYS A 349 -22.18 -14.69 16.51
CA CYS A 349 -20.83 -14.20 16.58
C CYS A 349 -19.88 -15.34 16.23
N GLU A 350 -19.03 -15.14 15.22
CA GLU A 350 -17.93 -16.03 14.89
C GLU A 350 -16.60 -15.34 15.19
N ALA A 351 -15.72 -16.03 15.92
CA ALA A 351 -14.32 -15.66 16.02
C ALA A 351 -13.46 -16.73 15.34
N SER A 352 -12.51 -16.31 14.51
CA SER A 352 -11.62 -17.21 13.76
C SER A 352 -10.15 -16.79 13.85
N ASN A 353 -9.25 -17.77 13.94
CA ASN A 353 -7.81 -17.60 13.78
C ASN A 353 -7.21 -18.84 13.10
N ALA A 354 -5.88 -18.84 12.90
CA ALA A 354 -5.17 -19.97 12.30
C ALA A 354 -5.29 -21.30 13.10
N GLY A 355 -5.69 -21.25 14.37
CA GLY A 355 -5.97 -22.42 15.21
C GLY A 355 -7.39 -22.98 15.05
N GLY A 356 -8.32 -22.24 14.46
CA GLY A 356 -9.71 -22.69 14.22
C GLY A 356 -10.73 -21.57 14.31
N ALA A 357 -12.00 -21.94 14.40
CA ALA A 357 -13.12 -21.00 14.55
C ALA A 357 -14.08 -21.46 15.64
N ALA A 358 -14.68 -20.51 16.35
CA ALA A 358 -15.70 -20.73 17.36
C ALA A 358 -16.88 -19.80 17.13
N ARG A 359 -18.09 -20.27 17.41
CA ARG A 359 -19.33 -19.56 17.14
C ARG A 359 -20.25 -19.58 18.34
N VAL A 360 -20.86 -18.44 18.67
CA VAL A 360 -21.84 -18.33 19.75
C VAL A 360 -23.11 -17.65 19.20
N PRO A 361 -24.29 -18.28 19.35
CA PRO A 361 -25.55 -17.69 18.92
C PRO A 361 -26.03 -16.61 19.90
N PHE A 362 -26.63 -15.57 19.36
CA PHE A 362 -27.30 -14.49 20.07
C PHE A 362 -28.72 -14.32 19.51
N ARG A 363 -29.72 -14.08 20.36
CA ARG A 363 -31.11 -13.90 19.93
C ARG A 363 -31.60 -12.50 20.25
N LEU A 364 -32.05 -11.78 19.23
CA LEU A 364 -32.68 -10.47 19.37
C LEU A 364 -34.20 -10.62 19.24
N LEU A 365 -34.90 -10.23 20.30
CA LEU A 365 -36.34 -10.05 20.32
C LEU A 365 -36.65 -8.55 20.23
N VAL A 366 -37.75 -8.20 19.56
CA VAL A 366 -38.19 -6.81 19.41
C VAL A 366 -39.55 -6.65 20.04
N ASN A 367 -39.66 -5.73 20.99
CA ASN A 367 -40.90 -5.42 21.68
C ASN A 367 -41.69 -4.35 20.91
N VAL A 368 -42.97 -4.63 20.68
CA VAL A 368 -43.91 -3.80 19.88
C VAL A 368 -44.89 -3.04 20.78
N SER A 369 -44.71 -3.04 22.11
CA SER A 369 -45.63 -2.34 23.01
C SER A 369 -45.71 -0.86 22.62
N ARG A 370 -46.87 -0.49 22.05
CA ARG A 370 -47.25 0.89 21.70
C ARG A 370 -46.96 1.76 22.92
N GLN A 371 -46.14 2.80 22.76
CA GLN A 371 -46.25 3.96 23.63
C GLN A 371 -47.69 4.44 23.53
N GLN A 372 -48.48 4.12 24.54
CA GLN A 372 -49.80 4.71 24.73
C GLN A 372 -49.55 6.17 25.09
N PRO A 373 -50.09 7.15 24.34
CA PRO A 373 -49.93 8.55 24.72
C PRO A 373 -50.75 8.77 26.00
N GLN A 374 -50.08 8.92 27.14
CA GLN A 374 -50.72 9.41 28.36
C GLN A 374 -51.06 10.88 28.16
N GLN A 375 -52.36 11.17 28.16
CA GLN A 375 -52.94 12.50 28.26
C GLN A 375 -52.73 13.11 29.66
N PRO A 376 -52.83 14.46 29.78
CA PRO A 376 -52.18 15.21 30.85
C PRO A 376 -52.97 15.18 32.16
N ALA A 377 -52.26 14.95 33.28
CA ALA A 377 -52.77 15.21 34.61
C ALA A 377 -52.48 16.66 35.02
N THR A 378 -53.51 17.32 35.56
CA THR A 378 -53.53 18.67 36.15
C THR A 378 -52.68 18.78 37.43
N PRO A 379 -52.32 20.01 37.87
CA PRO A 379 -51.21 20.23 38.78
C PRO A 379 -51.62 20.23 40.26
N PRO A 380 -50.67 20.00 41.18
CA PRO A 380 -50.66 20.69 42.46
C PRO A 380 -49.48 21.67 42.58
N SER A 381 -49.75 22.77 43.27
CA SER A 381 -48.82 23.84 43.65
C SER A 381 -48.13 23.52 45.00
N PRO A 382 -47.36 24.43 45.64
CA PRO A 382 -45.91 24.44 45.57
C PRO A 382 -45.22 24.33 46.95
N ALA A 383 -44.24 23.44 47.10
CA ALA A 383 -43.16 23.48 48.11
C ALA A 383 -42.31 22.23 47.90
N ALA A 384 -40.99 22.19 47.99
CA ALA A 384 -40.01 23.11 48.52
C ALA A 384 -38.77 23.07 47.62
N ARG A 385 -38.03 24.19 47.60
CA ARG A 385 -36.71 24.28 46.96
C ARG A 385 -35.71 23.46 47.76
N GLU A 386 -35.09 22.48 47.11
CA GLU A 386 -33.75 21.98 47.46
C GLU A 386 -32.90 21.89 46.17
N PRO A 387 -31.59 22.16 46.26
CA PRO A 387 -30.82 22.72 45.17
C PRO A 387 -30.23 21.67 44.22
N ARG A 388 -29.99 22.13 43.00
CA ARG A 388 -29.33 21.45 41.90
C ARG A 388 -27.95 20.92 42.32
N HIS A 389 -27.73 19.62 42.13
CA HIS A 389 -26.39 19.07 42.00
C HIS A 389 -25.82 19.46 40.63
N GLU A 390 -24.98 20.49 40.62
CA GLU A 390 -24.02 20.73 39.55
C GLU A 390 -22.91 19.68 39.60
N ALA A 391 -22.54 19.21 38.42
CA ALA A 391 -21.37 18.37 38.21
C ALA A 391 -20.10 19.12 38.68
N GLY A 392 -19.64 18.76 39.88
CA GLY A 392 -18.38 19.21 40.43
C GLY A 392 -17.21 18.60 39.67
N SER A 393 -16.53 19.44 38.91
CA SER A 393 -15.12 19.31 38.54
C SER A 393 -14.29 18.79 39.73
N MET A 394 -13.50 17.74 39.51
CA MET A 394 -12.57 17.16 40.49
C MET A 394 -11.44 18.15 40.81
N ALA A 395 -11.71 19.10 41.71
CA ALA A 395 -10.69 19.93 42.33
C ALA A 395 -10.14 19.22 43.57
N PHE A 396 -8.90 18.73 43.47
CA PHE A 396 -8.09 18.27 44.58
C PHE A 396 -7.87 19.39 45.61
N ARG A 397 -8.72 19.49 46.64
CA ARG A 397 -8.43 20.25 47.87
C ARG A 397 -8.87 19.47 49.10
N ALA A 398 -8.12 18.41 49.39
CA ALA A 398 -8.20 17.71 50.68
C ALA A 398 -6.80 17.22 51.10
N LEU A 399 -5.79 18.09 51.05
CA LEU A 399 -4.47 17.83 51.59
C LEU A 399 -3.99 19.14 52.24
N GLY A 400 -3.66 19.10 53.53
CA GLY A 400 -3.12 20.25 54.25
C GLY A 400 -1.84 20.78 53.57
N LEU A 401 -1.51 22.06 53.79
CA LEU A 401 -0.38 22.73 53.13
C LEU A 401 0.95 21.97 53.29
N ALA A 402 1.12 21.25 54.40
CA ALA A 402 2.27 20.40 54.68
C ALA A 402 2.32 19.12 53.81
N THR A 403 1.18 18.53 53.47
CA THR A 403 1.15 17.31 52.64
C THR A 403 1.24 17.64 51.15
N GLN A 404 0.73 18.79 50.71
CA GLN A 404 0.92 19.26 49.33
C GLN A 404 2.40 19.59 49.02
N THR A 405 3.10 20.21 49.96
CA THR A 405 4.53 20.51 49.82
C THR A 405 5.39 19.25 49.84
N ALA A 406 5.05 18.26 50.68
CA ALA A 406 5.72 16.96 50.70
C ALA A 406 5.54 16.18 49.38
N VAL A 407 4.31 16.15 48.84
CA VAL A 407 4.04 15.48 47.56
C VAL A 407 4.72 16.19 46.40
N ALA A 408 4.71 17.53 46.36
CA ALA A 408 5.41 18.30 45.34
C ALA A 408 6.93 18.08 45.40
N ALA A 409 7.52 18.05 46.60
CA ALA A 409 8.94 17.76 46.79
C ALA A 409 9.29 16.34 46.35
N ALA A 410 8.45 15.35 46.65
CA ALA A 410 8.65 13.96 46.23
C ALA A 410 8.58 13.80 44.70
N ILE A 411 7.60 14.45 44.04
CA ILE A 411 7.49 14.45 42.57
C ILE A 411 8.70 15.14 41.93
N ALA A 412 9.16 16.26 42.51
CA ALA A 412 10.36 16.95 42.02
C ALA A 412 11.62 16.09 42.17
N LEU A 413 11.77 15.34 43.27
CA LEU A 413 12.88 14.41 43.47
C LEU A 413 12.84 13.25 42.47
N LEU A 414 11.65 12.69 42.22
CA LEU A 414 11.45 11.63 41.23
C LEU A 414 11.72 12.11 39.80
N ALA A 415 11.31 13.33 39.45
CA ALA A 415 11.62 13.92 38.16
C ALA A 415 13.13 14.17 37.99
N LEU A 416 13.81 14.66 39.04
CA LEU A 416 15.25 14.89 39.02
C LEU A 416 16.03 13.58 38.86
N THR A 417 15.65 12.53 39.59
CA THR A 417 16.27 11.20 39.49
C THR A 417 16.04 10.57 38.11
N ALA A 418 14.86 10.71 37.53
CA ALA A 418 14.57 10.27 36.15
C ALA A 418 15.43 11.01 35.11
N LEU A 419 15.59 12.33 35.26
CA LEU A 419 16.44 13.14 34.38
C LEU A 419 17.92 12.76 34.48
N LEU A 420 18.42 12.50 35.70
CA LEU A 420 19.80 12.05 35.91
C LEU A 420 20.05 10.66 35.32
N LEU A 421 19.10 9.73 35.46
CA LEU A 421 19.17 8.41 34.82
C LEU A 421 19.16 8.52 33.29
N ALA A 422 18.29 9.35 32.71
CA ALA A 422 18.26 9.61 31.28
C ALA A 422 19.58 10.22 30.77
N ALA A 423 20.16 11.17 31.52
CA ALA A 423 21.45 11.78 31.20
C ALA A 423 22.60 10.75 31.27
N MET A 424 22.59 9.85 32.27
CA MET A 424 23.56 8.76 32.39
C MET A 424 23.45 7.77 31.22
N ILE A 425 22.23 7.39 30.81
CA ILE A 425 21.98 6.49 29.68
C ILE A 425 22.45 7.14 28.36
N CYS A 426 22.15 8.42 28.14
CA CYS A 426 22.60 9.18 26.99
C CYS A 426 24.14 9.29 26.94
N ARG A 427 24.80 9.56 28.07
CA ARG A 427 26.26 9.57 28.17
C ARG A 427 26.87 8.21 27.86
N ARG A 428 26.26 7.11 28.32
CA ARG A 428 26.71 5.73 28.04
C ARG A 428 26.55 5.37 26.57
N ARG A 429 25.45 5.78 25.92
CA ARG A 429 25.25 5.61 24.47
C ARG A 429 26.24 6.43 23.64
N ARG A 430 26.55 7.68 24.04
CA ARG A 430 27.59 8.49 23.39
C ARG A 430 28.98 7.87 23.52
N ARG A 431 29.33 7.31 24.68
CA ARG A 431 30.60 6.58 24.85
C ARG A 431 30.68 5.33 23.97
N ARG A 432 29.61 4.51 23.89
CA ARG A 432 29.55 3.34 22.99
C ARG A 432 29.66 3.71 21.51
N LYS A 433 29.16 4.88 21.10
CA LYS A 433 29.28 5.37 19.73
C LYS A 433 30.70 5.87 19.39
N LYS A 434 31.51 6.23 20.40
CA LYS A 434 32.91 6.67 20.23
C LYS A 434 33.92 5.52 20.19
N THR A 435 33.56 4.33 20.69
CA THR A 435 34.41 3.13 20.71
C THR A 435 34.15 2.14 19.55
N ARG A 436 33.24 2.45 18.63
CA ARG A 436 33.02 1.70 17.37
C ARG A 436 33.16 2.66 16.19
N GLY A 437 34.38 3.04 15.88
CA GLY A 437 34.76 3.49 14.53
C GLY A 437 35.28 2.27 13.76
N PRO A 438 34.87 2.03 12.51
CA PRO A 438 35.40 0.94 11.71
C PRO A 438 36.81 1.26 11.21
N SER A 439 37.71 0.28 11.37
CA SER A 439 39.01 0.22 10.71
C SER A 439 38.80 0.16 9.20
N ALA A 440 39.47 1.03 8.47
CA ALA A 440 39.45 1.09 7.01
C ALA A 440 40.35 -0.02 6.43
N GLU A 441 39.75 -0.93 5.67
CA GLU A 441 40.43 -1.63 4.56
C GLU A 441 39.69 -1.25 3.29
N GLY A 442 40.44 -0.70 2.33
CA GLY A 442 39.92 -0.05 1.14
C GLY A 442 39.40 -1.04 0.11
N ALA A 443 38.10 -1.03 -0.11
CA ALA A 443 37.52 -1.34 -1.41
C ALA A 443 37.22 -0.01 -2.09
N LEU A 444 38.01 0.32 -3.11
CA LEU A 444 37.83 1.50 -3.95
C LEU A 444 36.61 1.25 -4.84
N PHE A 445 35.42 1.54 -4.33
CA PHE A 445 34.20 1.57 -5.14
C PHE A 445 34.24 2.82 -6.01
N VAL A 446 34.73 2.67 -7.23
CA VAL A 446 34.37 3.59 -8.31
C VAL A 446 32.90 3.32 -8.61
N ASN A 447 32.00 4.07 -8.00
CA ASN A 447 30.62 4.11 -8.46
C ASN A 447 30.59 4.97 -9.72
N ASP A 448 30.76 4.33 -10.86
CA ASP A 448 30.39 4.92 -12.14
C ASP A 448 28.86 4.86 -12.26
N TYR A 449 28.18 5.94 -11.85
CA TYR A 449 26.71 6.08 -11.88
C TYR A 449 26.15 6.30 -13.31
N SER A 450 26.90 5.88 -14.33
CA SER A 450 26.53 5.95 -15.75
C SER A 450 25.58 4.80 -16.18
N ASP A 451 25.27 3.90 -15.25
CA ASP A 451 24.56 2.66 -15.50
C ASP A 451 23.08 2.81 -15.13
N GLY A 452 22.23 3.08 -16.13
CA GLY A 452 20.78 3.20 -15.98
C GLY A 452 20.09 1.95 -15.41
N PRO A 453 18.75 1.96 -15.27
CA PRO A 453 18.01 0.86 -14.64
C PRO A 453 18.20 -0.45 -15.41
N CYS A 454 18.49 -1.52 -14.66
CA CYS A 454 18.65 -2.88 -15.18
C CYS A 454 17.32 -3.62 -15.04
N THR A 455 16.89 -4.36 -16.07
CA THR A 455 15.73 -5.26 -15.98
C THR A 455 16.16 -6.68 -15.65
N PHE A 456 15.26 -7.52 -15.12
CA PHE A 456 15.57 -8.93 -14.81
C PHE A 456 16.10 -9.70 -16.04
N ALA A 457 15.68 -9.33 -17.24
CA ALA A 457 16.14 -9.94 -18.49
C ALA A 457 17.64 -9.71 -18.79
N GLN A 458 18.28 -8.76 -18.09
CA GLN A 458 19.67 -8.37 -18.33
C GLN A 458 20.64 -8.88 -17.25
N LEU A 459 20.15 -9.55 -16.20
CA LEU A 459 21.03 -10.17 -15.20
C LEU A 459 21.46 -11.57 -15.65
N GLU A 460 22.77 -11.80 -15.74
CA GLU A 460 23.35 -13.14 -15.86
C GLU A 460 24.10 -13.52 -14.57
N GLU A 461 23.88 -14.75 -14.10
CA GLU A 461 24.58 -15.31 -12.95
C GLU A 461 25.82 -16.05 -13.41
N LEU A 462 26.99 -15.57 -13.02
CA LEU A 462 28.28 -16.21 -13.28
C LEU A 462 28.87 -16.74 -11.97
N ARG A 463 29.40 -17.96 -12.02
CA ARG A 463 30.19 -18.55 -10.94
C ARG A 463 31.66 -18.53 -11.30
N ASP A 464 32.49 -18.00 -10.40
CA ASP A 464 33.93 -18.19 -10.51
C ASP A 464 34.31 -19.63 -10.13
N GLU A 465 35.54 -20.05 -10.48
CA GLU A 465 36.02 -21.42 -10.18
C GLU A 465 36.19 -21.71 -8.68
N ARG A 466 36.03 -20.71 -7.81
CA ARG A 466 36.08 -20.84 -6.35
C ARG A 466 34.67 -20.85 -5.73
N GLY A 467 33.63 -20.83 -6.56
CA GLY A 467 32.22 -20.87 -6.13
C GLY A 467 31.66 -19.53 -5.67
N HIS A 468 32.32 -18.41 -5.92
CA HIS A 468 31.75 -17.08 -5.71
C HIS A 468 30.83 -16.73 -6.88
N GLU A 469 29.62 -16.30 -6.52
CA GLU A 469 28.60 -15.87 -7.48
C GLU A 469 28.74 -14.36 -7.72
N MET A 470 28.85 -13.98 -8.99
CA MET A 470 28.83 -12.59 -9.47
C MET A 470 27.67 -12.43 -10.43
N PHE A 471 26.88 -11.37 -10.26
CA PHE A 471 25.87 -10.98 -11.22
C PHE A 471 26.51 -10.00 -12.21
N VAL A 472 26.50 -10.35 -13.48
CA VAL A 472 26.99 -9.48 -14.56
C VAL A 472 25.80 -9.01 -15.38
N ILE A 473 25.78 -7.71 -15.68
CA ILE A 473 24.73 -7.11 -16.48
C ILE A 473 25.09 -7.32 -17.95
N ASP A 474 24.36 -8.19 -18.64
CA ASP A 474 24.48 -8.36 -20.08
C ASP A 474 23.64 -7.30 -20.81
N ARG A 475 24.32 -6.25 -21.27
CA ARG A 475 23.72 -5.12 -22.00
C ARG A 475 23.35 -5.45 -23.44
N SER A 476 23.76 -6.61 -23.96
CA SER A 476 23.36 -7.04 -25.31
C SER A 476 21.91 -7.53 -25.34
N LYS A 477 21.30 -7.82 -24.19
CA LYS A 477 19.91 -8.26 -24.08
C LYS A 477 18.93 -7.08 -24.14
N PRO A 478 17.88 -7.17 -24.99
CA PRO A 478 16.90 -6.11 -25.13
C PRO A 478 16.11 -5.90 -23.83
N LEU A 479 15.81 -4.64 -23.50
CA LEU A 479 15.13 -4.24 -22.25
C LEU A 479 13.73 -4.86 -22.10
N PHE A 480 13.10 -5.29 -23.20
CA PHE A 480 11.87 -6.07 -23.25
C PHE A 480 11.89 -6.95 -24.51
N ALA A 481 11.26 -8.13 -24.46
CA ALA A 481 10.87 -8.83 -25.67
C ALA A 481 9.85 -7.95 -26.41
N GLU A 482 10.19 -7.47 -27.61
CA GLU A 482 9.16 -7.01 -28.53
C GLU A 482 8.22 -8.20 -28.79
N GLY A 483 6.93 -8.01 -28.52
CA GLY A 483 5.93 -9.01 -28.87
C GLY A 483 6.00 -9.31 -30.37
N PRO A 484 5.55 -10.49 -30.82
CA PRO A 484 5.64 -10.87 -32.22
C PRO A 484 4.97 -9.80 -33.09
N ALA A 485 5.72 -9.27 -34.05
CA ALA A 485 5.18 -8.40 -35.08
C ALA A 485 3.97 -9.08 -35.72
N GLU A 486 2.85 -8.38 -35.78
CA GLU A 486 1.67 -8.83 -36.53
C GLU A 486 2.12 -9.22 -37.94
N ALA A 487 1.92 -10.49 -38.28
CA ALA A 487 2.14 -11.00 -39.63
C ALA A 487 1.19 -10.24 -40.58
N PRO A 488 1.69 -9.69 -41.70
CA PRO A 488 0.83 -9.04 -42.67
C PRO A 488 -0.07 -10.09 -43.32
N THR A 489 -1.36 -9.77 -43.33
CA THR A 489 -2.41 -10.57 -43.95
C THR A 489 -2.18 -10.71 -45.46
N ASP A 490 -2.44 -11.94 -45.90
CA ASP A 490 -2.37 -12.49 -47.23
C ASP A 490 -3.09 -11.63 -48.30
N ARG A 491 -2.34 -11.12 -49.27
CA ARG A 491 -2.82 -10.70 -50.59
C ARG A 491 -1.73 -10.98 -51.63
N GLY A 492 -1.87 -12.06 -52.40
CA GLY A 492 -1.18 -12.22 -53.68
C GLY A 492 -2.03 -11.73 -54.87
N PRO A 493 -1.53 -11.85 -56.11
CA PRO A 493 -0.16 -11.62 -56.57
C PRO A 493 -0.12 -10.61 -57.75
N GLY A 494 1.00 -9.89 -57.92
CA GLY A 494 1.19 -8.99 -59.06
C GLY A 494 2.64 -8.51 -59.20
N GLU A 495 3.37 -9.20 -60.08
CA GLU A 495 4.55 -8.84 -60.88
C GLU A 495 5.56 -7.77 -60.43
N GLY A 496 6.85 -8.13 -60.50
CA GLY A 496 7.94 -7.18 -60.77
C GLY A 496 9.22 -7.39 -59.97
N ALA A 497 10.17 -8.14 -60.53
CA ALA A 497 11.51 -8.39 -59.97
C ALA A 497 12.52 -7.26 -60.26
N ALA A 498 13.39 -6.92 -59.29
CA ALA A 498 14.76 -6.42 -59.46
C ALA A 498 15.53 -6.38 -58.11
N PRO A 499 16.89 -6.45 -58.08
CA PRO A 499 17.62 -7.22 -57.07
C PRO A 499 18.25 -6.41 -55.93
N GLY A 500 18.58 -7.13 -54.85
CA GLY A 500 18.98 -6.61 -53.55
C GLY A 500 20.41 -6.08 -53.40
N LEU A 501 20.56 -5.20 -52.39
CA LEU A 501 21.85 -4.83 -51.81
C LEU A 501 22.25 -5.84 -50.72
N ARG A 502 23.40 -6.48 -50.90
CA ARG A 502 24.08 -7.27 -49.87
C ARG A 502 24.82 -6.32 -48.91
N VAL A 503 24.53 -6.41 -47.62
CA VAL A 503 25.36 -5.84 -46.55
C VAL A 503 26.35 -6.92 -46.09
N PRO A 504 27.67 -6.65 -45.99
CA PRO A 504 28.64 -7.63 -45.51
C PRO A 504 28.64 -7.74 -43.97
N PRO A 505 29.07 -8.87 -43.39
CA PRO A 505 29.14 -9.05 -41.94
C PRO A 505 30.32 -8.27 -41.32
N PRO A 506 30.27 -7.95 -40.01
CA PRO A 506 31.29 -7.15 -39.35
C PRO A 506 32.57 -7.95 -39.07
N VAL A 507 33.70 -7.30 -39.29
CA VAL A 507 35.06 -7.79 -39.06
C VAL A 507 35.37 -7.78 -37.56
N ALA A 508 35.83 -8.91 -37.02
CA ALA A 508 36.37 -9.03 -35.67
C ALA A 508 37.79 -8.45 -35.61
N TYR A 509 38.07 -7.61 -34.62
CA TYR A 509 39.43 -7.19 -34.28
C TYR A 509 40.00 -8.11 -33.19
N GLU A 510 41.06 -8.85 -33.53
CA GLU A 510 41.93 -9.53 -32.56
C GLU A 510 42.85 -8.50 -31.88
N ILE A 511 42.85 -8.46 -30.55
CA ILE A 511 43.92 -7.81 -29.78
C ILE A 511 44.94 -8.90 -29.44
N ARG A 512 46.13 -8.82 -30.05
CA ARG A 512 47.29 -9.66 -29.71
C ARG A 512 47.95 -9.17 -28.43
N GLY A 513 48.21 -10.13 -27.53
CA GLY A 513 49.46 -10.30 -26.75
C GLY A 513 49.73 -9.31 -25.65
#